data_AF-F4WTC3-F1
#
_entry.id   AF-F4WTC3-F1
#
_cell.length_a   1.000
_cell.length_b   1.000
_cell.length_c   1.000
_cell.angle_alpha   90.00
_cell.angle_beta   90.00
_cell.angle_gamma   90.00
#
_symmetry.space_group_name_H-M   'P 1'
#
loop_
_entity.id
_entity.type
_entity.pdbx_description
1 polymer ?
#
loop_
_entity_poly.entity_id
_entity_poly.type
_entity_poly.pdbx_seq_one_letter_code
_entity_poly.pdbx_strand_id
1 'polypeptide(L)'
;MCTTVIVFIGYPFSAIDQKTVPEELPVSGDPYNETMLELLFPGKEIPLFKLNGKKLQLLKPLDRDDENLSHVVFQLSCTVKLTNKKRTIPMIVRVSDINDNAPKFINTPYETTVPELTPVGSTIFKNVDAKDADAGVNGIVEYSIAPGDGSRIGSNEGVGRNRITTVDGYGYFSINLPHQGQVTVNRTLDYERTQRYLVTILASVSSILC
;
A
#
# COMPACT_ATOMS: atom_id res chain seq x y z
N MET A 1 13.90 36.27 -9.08
CA MET A 1 14.65 35.06 -9.45
C MET A 1 13.86 33.82 -9.00
N CYS A 2 14.29 32.59 -9.31
CA CYS A 2 13.54 31.36 -9.01
C CYS A 2 14.38 30.36 -8.20
N THR A 3 13.82 29.81 -7.13
CA THR A 3 14.42 28.75 -6.31
C THR A 3 14.05 27.37 -6.86
N THR A 4 14.98 26.42 -6.80
CA THR A 4 14.71 25.02 -7.15
C THR A 4 14.15 24.25 -5.95
N VAL A 5 13.07 23.50 -6.16
CA VAL A 5 12.49 22.61 -5.15
C VAL A 5 12.63 21.18 -5.65
N ILE A 6 13.35 20.35 -4.90
CA ILE A 6 13.53 18.92 -5.19
C ILE A 6 12.82 18.14 -4.09
N VAL A 7 11.96 17.22 -4.49
CA VAL A 7 11.22 16.37 -3.56
C VAL A 7 11.89 14.99 -3.50
N PHE A 8 12.20 14.56 -2.28
CA PHE A 8 12.55 13.19 -1.96
C PHE A 8 11.34 12.45 -1.45
N ILE A 9 11.28 11.17 -1.78
CA ILE A 9 10.20 10.28 -1.40
C ILE A 9 10.68 9.30 -0.33
N GLY A 10 9.83 9.03 0.64
CA GLY A 10 10.09 8.07 1.71
C GLY A 10 8.86 7.25 2.06
N TYR A 11 9.10 6.12 2.72
CA TYR A 11 8.06 5.17 3.14
C TYR A 11 8.20 4.96 4.66
N PRO A 12 7.20 5.32 5.48
CA PRO A 12 7.26 5.17 6.93
C PRO A 12 6.94 3.74 7.41
N PHE A 13 6.46 2.85 6.54
CA PHE A 13 6.12 1.47 6.87
C PHE A 13 6.92 0.45 6.04
N SER A 14 7.26 -0.67 6.69
CA SER A 14 7.68 -1.90 6.02
C SER A 14 6.46 -2.81 5.85
N ALA A 15 6.37 -3.47 4.70
CA ALA A 15 5.43 -4.56 4.43
C ALA A 15 5.31 -5.51 5.64
N ILE A 16 4.07 -5.83 6.03
CA ILE A 16 3.80 -6.83 7.07
C ILE A 16 3.91 -8.22 6.44
N ASP A 17 4.48 -9.19 7.18
CA ASP A 17 4.51 -10.58 6.72
C ASP A 17 3.09 -11.14 6.60
N GLN A 18 2.80 -11.65 5.41
CA GLN A 18 1.52 -12.21 5.05
C GLN A 18 1.13 -13.38 5.96
N LYS A 19 -0.01 -13.28 6.64
CA LYS A 19 -0.46 -14.30 7.59
C LYS A 19 -1.93 -14.64 7.38
N THR A 20 -2.22 -15.93 7.14
CA THR A 20 -3.60 -16.40 7.03
C THR A 20 -4.14 -16.84 8.39
N VAL A 21 -5.26 -16.27 8.81
CA VAL A 21 -5.95 -16.61 10.07
C VAL A 21 -7.46 -16.71 9.82
N PRO A 22 -8.13 -17.80 10.21
CA PRO A 22 -7.56 -19.05 10.72
C PRO A 22 -6.92 -19.88 9.59
N GLU A 23 -5.92 -20.70 9.93
CA GLU A 23 -5.30 -21.65 8.98
C GLU A 23 -6.24 -22.80 8.59
N GLU A 24 -7.24 -23.07 9.44
CA GLU A 24 -8.23 -24.12 9.25
C GLU A 24 -9.67 -23.59 9.41
N LEU A 25 -10.58 -24.02 8.55
CA LEU A 25 -12.01 -23.78 8.68
C LEU A 25 -12.74 -25.11 8.94
N PRO A 26 -13.44 -25.27 10.08
CA PRO A 26 -14.16 -26.51 10.38
C PRO A 26 -15.42 -26.64 9.51
N VAL A 27 -15.68 -27.87 9.05
CA VAL A 27 -16.91 -28.29 8.38
C VAL A 27 -17.79 -29.00 9.42
N SER A 28 -18.98 -28.45 9.67
CA SER A 28 -19.97 -29.02 10.60
C SER A 28 -20.96 -29.94 9.88
N GLY A 29 -21.68 -30.79 10.63
CA GLY A 29 -22.88 -31.47 10.11
C GLY A 29 -22.79 -32.97 9.80
N ASP A 30 -22.01 -33.76 10.53
CA ASP A 30 -22.04 -35.23 10.43
C ASP A 30 -21.56 -35.87 11.76
N PRO A 31 -22.45 -36.06 12.74
CA PRO A 31 -22.07 -36.54 14.09
C PRO A 31 -21.68 -38.02 14.11
N TYR A 32 -22.10 -38.81 13.12
CA TYR A 32 -21.86 -40.26 13.07
C TYR A 32 -20.72 -40.67 12.13
N ASN A 33 -20.07 -39.69 11.47
CA ASN A 33 -18.97 -39.92 10.53
C ASN A 33 -19.35 -40.82 9.34
N GLU A 34 -20.61 -40.72 8.91
CA GLU A 34 -21.21 -41.55 7.85
C GLU A 34 -21.07 -40.92 6.47
N THR A 35 -20.50 -39.72 6.39
CA THR A 35 -20.30 -39.00 5.14
C THR A 35 -18.85 -39.00 4.69
N MET A 36 -18.64 -38.91 3.39
CA MET A 36 -17.35 -38.62 2.77
C MET A 36 -17.46 -37.28 2.08
N LEU A 37 -16.49 -36.41 2.34
CA LEU A 37 -16.41 -35.07 1.77
C LEU A 37 -15.29 -35.01 0.74
N GLU A 38 -15.57 -34.35 -0.38
CA GLU A 38 -14.63 -34.14 -1.49
C GLU A 38 -14.74 -32.70 -1.99
N LEU A 39 -13.59 -32.04 -2.18
CA LEU A 39 -13.51 -30.72 -2.79
C LEU A 39 -13.41 -30.86 -4.30
N LEU A 40 -14.21 -30.08 -5.03
CA LEU A 40 -14.24 -30.05 -6.48
C LEU A 40 -13.95 -28.61 -6.93
N PHE A 41 -12.76 -28.38 -7.50
CA PHE A 41 -12.37 -27.07 -8.00
C PHE A 41 -12.75 -26.92 -9.49
N PRO A 42 -13.21 -25.73 -9.93
CA PRO A 42 -13.42 -25.47 -11.34
C PRO A 42 -12.08 -25.42 -12.07
N GLY A 43 -11.95 -26.14 -13.20
CA GLY A 43 -10.76 -26.06 -14.05
C GLY A 43 -9.59 -26.96 -13.63
N LYS A 44 -8.39 -26.63 -14.13
CA LYS A 44 -7.12 -27.35 -13.85
C LYS A 44 -6.21 -26.58 -12.89
N GLU A 45 -6.77 -25.64 -12.15
CA GLU A 45 -6.01 -24.82 -11.20
C GLU A 45 -5.45 -25.68 -10.06
N ILE A 46 -4.29 -25.27 -9.54
CA ILE A 46 -3.69 -25.91 -8.39
C ILE A 46 -4.64 -25.69 -7.20
N PRO A 47 -5.08 -26.75 -6.49
CA PRO A 47 -5.99 -26.59 -5.38
C PRO A 47 -5.35 -25.72 -4.29
N LEU A 48 -6.08 -24.70 -3.82
CA LEU A 48 -5.64 -23.83 -2.72
C LEU A 48 -5.93 -24.46 -1.36
N PHE A 49 -6.94 -25.33 -1.30
CA PHE A 49 -7.38 -25.99 -0.08
C PHE A 49 -7.35 -27.50 -0.23
N LYS A 50 -7.13 -28.18 0.89
CA LYS A 50 -7.38 -29.62 1.07
C LYS A 50 -8.30 -29.86 2.25
N LEU A 51 -8.90 -31.04 2.31
CA LEU A 51 -9.59 -31.52 3.50
C LEU A 51 -8.61 -32.31 4.37
N ASN A 52 -8.46 -31.89 5.63
CA ASN A 52 -7.87 -32.68 6.70
C ASN A 52 -8.99 -33.16 7.62
N GLY A 53 -9.55 -34.34 7.32
CA GLY A 53 -10.80 -34.81 7.92
C GLY A 53 -11.96 -33.89 7.53
N LYS A 54 -12.59 -33.26 8.53
CA LYS A 54 -13.68 -32.27 8.34
C LYS A 54 -13.19 -30.83 8.48
N LYS A 55 -11.91 -30.58 8.21
CA LYS A 55 -11.36 -29.23 8.25
C LYS A 55 -10.80 -28.87 6.88
N LEU A 56 -11.17 -27.70 6.41
CA LEU A 56 -10.54 -27.09 5.24
C LEU A 56 -9.19 -26.52 5.69
N GLN A 57 -8.10 -27.00 5.11
CA GLN A 57 -6.74 -26.55 5.40
C GLN A 57 -6.13 -25.95 4.14
N LEU A 58 -5.43 -24.84 4.29
CA LEU A 58 -4.68 -24.21 3.20
C LEU A 58 -3.46 -25.05 2.80
N LEU A 59 -3.18 -25.08 1.50
CA LEU A 59 -1.99 -25.72 0.94
C LEU A 59 -0.82 -24.74 0.81
N LYS A 60 -1.12 -23.46 0.63
CA LYS A 60 -0.20 -22.32 0.62
C LYS A 60 -0.87 -21.10 1.27
N PRO A 61 -0.11 -20.14 1.81
CA PRO A 61 -0.66 -18.85 2.22
C PRO A 61 -1.46 -18.19 1.08
N LEU A 62 -2.55 -17.50 1.43
CA LEU A 62 -3.38 -16.77 0.47
C LEU A 62 -2.89 -15.35 0.35
N ASP A 63 -2.38 -14.97 -0.83
CA ASP A 63 -2.05 -13.60 -1.19
C ASP A 63 -3.23 -13.05 -1.99
N ARG A 64 -3.80 -11.95 -1.51
CA ARG A 64 -4.95 -11.33 -2.15
C ARG A 64 -4.49 -10.46 -3.32
N ASP A 65 -3.31 -9.88 -3.21
CA ASP A 65 -2.75 -8.91 -4.15
C ASP A 65 -1.98 -9.61 -5.28
N ASP A 66 -1.48 -10.82 -5.02
CA ASP A 66 -1.13 -11.78 -6.07
C ASP A 66 -2.40 -12.37 -6.70
N GLU A 67 -2.50 -12.28 -8.03
CA GLU A 67 -3.66 -12.75 -8.83
C GLU A 67 -5.04 -12.10 -8.52
N ASN A 68 -5.11 -11.06 -7.65
CA ASN A 68 -6.36 -10.36 -7.28
C ASN A 68 -7.44 -11.31 -6.69
N LEU A 69 -7.01 -12.18 -5.76
CA LEU A 69 -7.76 -13.31 -5.21
C LEU A 69 -8.81 -12.87 -4.16
N SER A 70 -9.79 -12.06 -4.56
CA SER A 70 -10.84 -11.56 -3.66
C SER A 70 -11.72 -12.68 -3.05
N HIS A 71 -11.88 -13.79 -3.76
CA HIS A 71 -12.63 -14.96 -3.32
C HIS A 71 -12.21 -16.23 -4.08
N VAL A 72 -12.34 -17.37 -3.41
CA VAL A 72 -12.13 -18.70 -4.00
C VAL A 72 -13.47 -19.41 -4.12
N VAL A 73 -13.76 -19.93 -5.30
CA VAL A 73 -14.99 -20.69 -5.59
C VAL A 73 -14.66 -22.14 -5.85
N PHE A 74 -15.33 -23.04 -5.13
CA PHE A 74 -15.26 -24.48 -5.37
C PHE A 74 -16.59 -25.12 -5.01
N GLN A 75 -16.73 -26.42 -5.23
CA GLN A 75 -17.90 -27.18 -4.79
C GLN A 75 -17.49 -28.20 -3.73
N LEU A 76 -18.32 -28.35 -2.71
CA LEU A 76 -18.19 -29.42 -1.72
C LEU A 76 -19.17 -30.53 -2.08
N SER A 77 -18.62 -31.70 -2.36
CA SER A 77 -19.38 -32.91 -2.56
C SER A 77 -19.48 -33.70 -1.26
N CYS A 78 -20.69 -34.08 -0.87
CA CYS A 78 -20.96 -34.98 0.24
C CYS A 78 -21.59 -36.27 -0.28
N THR A 79 -20.97 -37.40 0.06
CA THR A 79 -21.44 -38.75 -0.28
C THR A 79 -21.74 -39.53 1.00
N VAL A 80 -22.95 -40.06 1.13
CA VAL A 80 -23.32 -40.95 2.25
C VAL A 80 -22.75 -42.35 2.00
N LYS A 81 -21.91 -42.86 2.92
CA LYS A 81 -21.19 -44.14 2.76
C LYS A 81 -22.10 -45.33 2.50
N LEU A 82 -23.24 -45.39 3.19
CA LEU A 82 -24.17 -46.53 3.12
C LEU A 82 -25.02 -46.55 1.86
N THR A 83 -25.37 -45.39 1.31
CA THR A 83 -26.35 -45.29 0.21
C THR A 83 -25.74 -44.83 -1.11
N ASN A 84 -24.48 -44.35 -1.08
CA ASN A 84 -23.83 -43.67 -2.19
C ASN A 84 -24.60 -42.47 -2.75
N LYS A 85 -25.61 -41.96 -2.02
CA LYS A 85 -26.28 -40.71 -2.40
C LYS A 85 -25.29 -39.57 -2.26
N LYS A 86 -25.15 -38.80 -3.34
CA LYS A 86 -24.22 -37.68 -3.47
C LYS A 86 -24.99 -36.38 -3.61
N ARG A 87 -24.56 -35.34 -2.90
CA ARG A 87 -25.03 -33.96 -3.10
C ARG A 87 -23.83 -33.04 -3.17
N THR A 88 -23.89 -32.09 -4.09
CA THR A 88 -22.83 -31.10 -4.31
C THR A 88 -23.37 -29.70 -4.07
N ILE A 89 -22.60 -28.88 -3.36
CA ILE A 89 -23.00 -27.53 -2.93
C ILE A 89 -21.88 -26.55 -3.32
N PRO A 90 -22.19 -25.40 -3.92
CA PRO A 90 -21.19 -24.36 -4.19
C PRO A 90 -20.71 -23.71 -2.89
N MET A 91 -19.41 -23.51 -2.78
CA MET A 91 -18.71 -22.88 -1.67
C MET A 91 -18.00 -21.62 -2.16
N ILE A 92 -18.07 -20.55 -1.38
CA ILE A 92 -17.36 -19.29 -1.65
C ILE A 92 -16.60 -18.93 -0.37
N VAL A 93 -15.26 -18.90 -0.47
CA VAL A 93 -14.39 -18.42 0.61
C VAL A 93 -13.95 -17.01 0.24
N ARG A 94 -14.26 -16.03 1.09
CA ARG A 94 -13.82 -14.64 0.91
C ARG A 94 -12.46 -14.46 1.55
N VAL A 95 -11.54 -13.81 0.84
CA VAL A 95 -10.20 -13.50 1.33
C VAL A 95 -10.21 -12.06 1.84
N SER A 96 -9.93 -11.86 3.13
CA SER A 96 -9.77 -10.53 3.70
C SER A 96 -8.44 -9.92 3.25
N ASP A 97 -8.45 -8.62 3.04
CA ASP A 97 -7.27 -7.83 2.74
C ASP A 97 -6.47 -7.55 4.02
N ILE A 98 -5.15 -7.60 3.94
CA ILE A 98 -4.26 -7.10 4.99
C ILE A 98 -3.37 -6.03 4.36
N ASN A 99 -2.91 -5.08 5.17
CA ASN A 99 -2.00 -4.05 4.72
C ASN A 99 -0.57 -4.60 4.69
N ASP A 100 -0.21 -5.29 3.60
CA ASP A 100 1.12 -5.86 3.41
C ASP A 100 1.89 -5.20 2.25
N ASN A 101 1.27 -4.31 1.48
CA ASN A 101 1.97 -3.49 0.51
C ASN A 101 2.31 -2.11 1.08
N ALA A 102 3.45 -1.58 0.64
CA ALA A 102 3.79 -0.19 0.92
C ALA A 102 3.44 0.67 -0.30
N PRO A 103 2.98 1.92 -0.11
CA PRO A 103 2.71 2.83 -1.21
C PRO A 103 3.96 3.00 -2.08
N LYS A 104 3.79 3.14 -3.38
CA LYS A 104 4.90 3.37 -4.33
C LYS A 104 4.66 4.64 -5.10
N PHE A 105 5.54 5.62 -4.95
CA PHE A 105 5.47 6.85 -5.72
C PHE A 105 5.65 6.57 -7.22
N ILE A 106 4.82 7.21 -8.03
CA ILE A 106 4.89 7.20 -9.49
C ILE A 106 5.36 8.57 -9.99
N ASN A 107 5.70 8.69 -11.29
CA ASN A 107 6.12 9.95 -11.92
C ASN A 107 7.33 10.64 -11.25
N THR A 108 8.24 9.84 -10.70
CA THR A 108 9.49 10.32 -10.09
C THR A 108 10.55 10.57 -11.19
N PRO A 109 11.49 11.51 -10.98
CA PRO A 109 11.65 12.39 -9.83
C PRO A 109 10.71 13.61 -9.85
N TYR A 110 10.47 14.18 -8.68
CA TYR A 110 9.66 15.40 -8.51
C TYR A 110 10.58 16.61 -8.32
N GLU A 111 10.63 17.48 -9.32
CA GLU A 111 11.45 18.69 -9.31
C GLU A 111 10.71 19.85 -10.00
N THR A 112 10.82 21.05 -9.45
CA THR A 112 10.25 22.26 -10.06
C THR A 112 11.05 23.51 -9.68
N THR A 113 10.85 24.59 -10.43
CA THR A 113 11.38 25.92 -10.11
C THR A 113 10.24 26.83 -9.68
N VAL A 114 10.44 27.54 -8.57
CA VAL A 114 9.41 28.37 -7.95
C VAL A 114 9.94 29.81 -7.88
N PRO A 115 9.26 30.80 -8.49
CA PRO A 115 9.62 32.20 -8.34
C PRO A 115 9.63 32.61 -6.87
N GLU A 116 10.60 33.41 -6.44
CA GLU A 116 10.71 33.82 -5.03
C GLU A 116 9.49 34.63 -4.54
N LEU A 117 8.87 35.38 -5.45
CA LEU A 117 7.67 36.19 -5.19
C LEU A 117 6.38 35.37 -5.22
N THR A 118 6.47 34.03 -5.26
CA THR A 118 5.31 33.15 -5.20
C THR A 118 4.59 33.34 -3.87
N PRO A 119 3.30 33.72 -3.88
CA PRO A 119 2.54 33.93 -2.64
C PRO A 119 2.43 32.66 -1.80
N VAL A 120 2.42 32.82 -0.47
CA VAL A 120 2.05 31.74 0.46
C VAL A 120 0.64 31.24 0.13
N GLY A 121 0.48 29.91 0.14
CA GLY A 121 -0.73 29.20 -0.29
C GLY A 121 -0.71 28.77 -1.76
N SER A 122 0.25 29.23 -2.56
CA SER A 122 0.33 28.84 -3.97
C SER A 122 0.71 27.37 -4.13
N THR A 123 0.01 26.67 -5.02
CA THR A 123 0.31 25.28 -5.38
C THR A 123 1.53 25.20 -6.30
N ILE A 124 2.53 24.39 -5.92
CA ILE A 124 3.76 24.16 -6.70
C ILE A 124 3.82 22.76 -7.31
N PHE A 125 3.16 21.78 -6.68
CA PHE A 125 2.84 20.50 -7.28
C PHE A 125 1.35 20.29 -7.14
N LYS A 126 0.67 20.06 -8.28
CA LYS A 126 -0.76 19.74 -8.25
C LYS A 126 -0.99 18.42 -7.54
N ASN A 127 -0.20 17.40 -7.90
CA ASN A 127 -0.28 16.05 -7.35
C ASN A 127 1.15 15.47 -7.25
N VAL A 128 1.58 15.10 -6.05
CA VAL A 128 2.52 14.00 -5.85
C VAL A 128 1.71 12.74 -5.66
N ASP A 129 2.04 11.68 -6.38
CA ASP A 129 1.18 10.51 -6.52
C ASP A 129 1.96 9.24 -6.19
N ALA A 130 1.35 8.40 -5.38
CA ALA A 130 1.80 7.10 -4.95
C ALA A 130 0.61 6.15 -4.94
N LYS A 131 0.88 4.91 -5.35
CA LYS A 131 -0.11 3.84 -5.43
C LYS A 131 0.23 2.73 -4.48
N ASP A 132 -0.77 2.30 -3.74
CA ASP A 132 -0.73 1.08 -2.96
C ASP A 132 -1.49 -0.03 -3.71
N ALA A 133 -1.04 -1.28 -3.57
CA ALA A 133 -1.67 -2.42 -4.23
C ALA A 133 -2.85 -2.98 -3.41
N ASP A 134 -2.87 -2.72 -2.10
CA ASP A 134 -3.87 -3.25 -1.17
C ASP A 134 -5.29 -2.77 -1.51
N ALA A 135 -6.30 -3.56 -1.16
CA ALA A 135 -7.69 -3.25 -1.49
C ALA A 135 -8.38 -2.36 -0.45
N GLY A 136 -9.32 -1.52 -0.93
CA GLY A 136 -10.19 -0.75 -0.06
C GLY A 136 -9.43 0.30 0.76
N VAL A 137 -9.67 0.33 2.08
CA VAL A 137 -9.06 1.33 2.98
C VAL A 137 -7.55 1.17 3.11
N ASN A 138 -7.03 -0.07 2.98
CA ASN A 138 -5.61 -0.34 3.04
C ASN A 138 -4.88 0.21 1.80
N GLY A 139 -5.59 0.44 0.70
CA GLY A 139 -5.03 1.07 -0.50
C GLY A 139 -5.09 2.61 -0.52
N ILE A 140 -5.67 3.25 0.50
CA ILE A 140 -5.85 4.72 0.53
C ILE A 140 -4.57 5.37 1.03
N VAL A 141 -3.83 5.98 0.09
CA VAL A 141 -2.57 6.66 0.38
C VAL A 141 -2.80 8.08 0.92
N GLU A 142 -2.16 8.37 2.05
CA GLU A 142 -2.02 9.68 2.67
C GLU A 142 -0.59 10.19 2.55
N TYR A 143 -0.43 11.51 2.44
CA TYR A 143 0.86 12.16 2.24
C TYR A 143 1.18 13.12 3.39
N SER A 144 2.44 13.14 3.80
CA SER A 144 2.94 14.10 4.79
C SER A 144 4.33 14.61 4.43
N ILE A 145 4.68 15.81 4.87
CA ILE A 145 6.04 16.34 4.75
C ILE A 145 6.77 16.04 6.05
N ALA A 146 7.97 15.48 5.96
CA ALA A 146 8.82 15.15 7.10
C ALA A 146 10.10 16.00 7.10
N PRO A 147 10.71 16.24 8.28
CA PRO A 147 12.04 16.83 8.36
C PRO A 147 13.05 16.03 7.54
N GLY A 148 13.94 16.72 6.84
CA GLY A 148 15.07 16.08 6.17
C GLY A 148 15.98 15.39 7.19
N ASP A 149 16.61 14.29 6.79
CA ASP A 149 17.56 13.54 7.62
C ASP A 149 18.93 14.24 7.78
N GLY A 150 19.08 15.47 7.27
CA GLY A 150 20.30 16.27 7.30
C GLY A 150 21.45 15.73 6.43
N SER A 151 21.41 14.45 6.04
CA SER A 151 22.44 13.77 5.24
C SER A 151 22.63 14.44 3.87
N ARG A 152 21.52 14.94 3.30
CA ARG A 152 21.48 15.54 1.95
C ARG A 152 21.66 17.06 1.93
N ILE A 153 21.73 17.70 3.10
CA ILE A 153 21.81 19.17 3.25
C ILE A 153 23.28 19.64 3.33
N GLY A 154 24.23 18.73 3.55
CA GLY A 154 25.66 19.02 3.68
C GLY A 154 26.44 19.16 2.37
N SER A 155 25.88 18.75 1.23
CA SER A 155 26.52 18.92 -0.08
C SER A 155 26.23 20.32 -0.61
N ASN A 156 26.96 21.33 -0.12
CA ASN A 156 27.12 22.57 -0.87
C ASN A 156 27.74 22.19 -2.23
N GLU A 157 26.92 22.06 -3.27
CA GLU A 157 27.41 21.82 -4.62
C GLU A 157 28.02 23.12 -5.15
N GLY A 158 29.34 23.12 -5.36
CA GLY A 158 30.09 24.25 -5.92
C GLY A 158 31.23 24.76 -5.05
N VAL A 159 32.31 25.22 -5.69
CA VAL A 159 33.46 25.86 -5.06
C VAL A 159 33.39 27.37 -5.32
N GLY A 160 33.47 28.19 -4.28
CA GLY A 160 33.50 29.66 -4.42
C GLY A 160 32.16 30.29 -4.81
N ARG A 161 32.15 31.20 -5.80
CA ARG A 161 30.97 32.01 -6.20
C ARG A 161 29.79 31.22 -6.79
N ASN A 162 29.98 29.92 -7.07
CA ASN A 162 28.93 29.02 -7.58
C ASN A 162 28.35 28.10 -6.49
N ARG A 163 28.50 28.45 -5.21
CA ARG A 163 27.93 27.68 -4.10
C ARG A 163 26.40 27.80 -4.10
N ILE A 164 25.72 26.68 -4.35
CA ILE A 164 24.26 26.58 -4.24
C ILE A 164 23.90 26.39 -2.76
N THR A 165 23.17 27.33 -2.17
CA THR A 165 22.65 27.20 -0.81
C THR A 165 21.44 26.27 -0.84
N THR A 166 21.63 25.09 -0.25
CA THR A 166 20.61 24.04 -0.15
C THR A 166 20.14 23.93 1.29
N VAL A 167 18.83 23.90 1.53
CA VAL A 167 18.25 23.78 2.87
C VAL A 167 17.10 22.77 2.91
N ASP A 168 16.73 22.35 4.11
CA ASP A 168 15.51 21.57 4.35
C ASP A 168 14.27 22.40 3.98
N GLY A 169 13.39 21.82 3.17
CA GLY A 169 12.09 22.39 2.83
C GLY A 169 11.03 22.20 3.92
N TYR A 170 11.32 21.45 4.99
CA TYR A 170 10.38 21.27 6.10
C TYR A 170 9.91 22.62 6.68
N GLY A 171 8.59 22.80 6.73
CA GLY A 171 7.93 24.03 7.17
C GLY A 171 7.86 25.16 6.14
N TYR A 172 8.63 25.11 5.04
CA TYR A 172 8.50 26.02 3.89
C TYR A 172 7.41 25.59 2.92
N PHE A 173 7.09 24.30 2.91
CA PHE A 173 6.02 23.72 2.11
C PHE A 173 5.04 22.97 3.01
N SER A 174 3.82 22.78 2.51
CA SER A 174 2.76 22.04 3.19
C SER A 174 1.99 21.16 2.22
N ILE A 175 1.39 20.10 2.76
CA ILE A 175 0.34 19.32 2.12
C ILE A 175 -0.90 19.48 3.01
N ASN A 176 -1.99 20.01 2.46
CA ASN A 176 -3.23 20.21 3.23
C ASN A 176 -4.02 18.90 3.28
N LEU A 177 -4.44 18.46 4.46
CA LEU A 177 -5.33 17.30 4.62
C LEU A 177 -6.77 17.68 4.24
N PRO A 178 -7.55 16.79 3.60
CA PRO A 178 -7.21 15.43 3.16
C PRO A 178 -6.74 15.36 1.68
N HIS A 179 -6.06 16.39 1.15
CA HIS A 179 -5.76 16.46 -0.28
C HIS A 179 -4.58 15.57 -0.70
N GLN A 180 -4.77 14.88 -1.82
CA GLN A 180 -4.01 13.77 -2.42
C GLN A 180 -2.61 14.18 -2.96
N GLY A 181 -1.78 14.79 -2.12
CA GLY A 181 -0.41 15.15 -2.51
C GLY A 181 -0.30 16.50 -3.23
N GLN A 182 -1.22 17.43 -2.99
CA GLN A 182 -1.02 18.81 -3.42
C GLN A 182 0.02 19.48 -2.51
N VAL A 183 1.12 19.98 -3.09
CA VAL A 183 2.17 20.69 -2.36
C VAL A 183 2.03 22.19 -2.55
N THR A 184 1.90 22.93 -1.45
CA THR A 184 1.75 24.38 -1.42
C THR A 184 2.91 25.08 -0.72
N VAL A 185 3.18 26.32 -1.11
CA VAL A 185 4.11 27.21 -0.41
C VAL A 185 3.51 27.60 0.94
N ASN A 186 4.23 27.38 2.02
CA ASN A 186 3.80 27.69 3.39
C ASN A 186 4.54 28.90 3.99
N ARG A 187 5.68 29.29 3.40
CA ARG A 187 6.49 30.44 3.82
C ARG A 187 7.05 31.18 2.61
N THR A 188 7.36 32.46 2.79
CA THR A 188 8.02 33.28 1.76
C THR A 188 9.35 32.65 1.35
N LEU A 189 9.61 32.65 0.05
CA LEU A 189 10.85 32.17 -0.54
C LEU A 189 11.77 33.37 -0.83
N ASP A 190 13.07 33.17 -0.71
CA ASP A 190 14.09 34.20 -0.88
C ASP A 190 15.27 33.55 -1.63
N TYR A 191 15.41 33.86 -2.91
CA TYR A 191 16.40 33.20 -3.77
C TYR A 191 17.83 33.59 -3.41
N GLU A 192 18.04 34.85 -3.04
CA GLU A 192 19.35 35.36 -2.62
C GLU A 192 19.86 34.62 -1.38
N ARG A 193 18.94 34.20 -0.51
CA ARG A 193 19.25 33.39 0.66
C ARG A 193 19.27 31.89 0.39
N THR A 194 18.39 31.38 -0.45
CA THR A 194 18.20 29.93 -0.65
C THR A 194 17.86 29.62 -2.11
N GLN A 195 18.84 29.05 -2.81
CA GLN A 195 18.67 28.64 -4.20
C GLN A 195 18.07 27.24 -4.37
N ARG A 196 18.09 26.39 -3.32
CA ARG A 196 17.54 25.04 -3.39
C ARG A 196 16.88 24.60 -2.08
N TYR A 197 15.65 24.08 -2.17
CA TYR A 197 14.98 23.38 -1.07
C TYR A 197 14.87 21.88 -1.37
N LEU A 198 15.16 21.06 -0.35
CA LEU A 198 14.95 19.62 -0.38
C LEU A 198 13.75 19.27 0.49
N VAL A 199 12.69 18.72 -0.09
CA VAL A 199 11.45 18.39 0.61
C VAL A 199 11.31 16.88 0.71
N THR A 200 11.22 16.33 1.92
CA THR A 200 10.92 14.90 2.10
C THR A 200 9.41 14.71 2.23
N ILE A 201 8.80 13.97 1.31
CA ILE A 201 7.40 13.57 1.36
C ILE A 201 7.32 12.07 1.68
N LEU A 202 6.53 11.74 2.70
CA LEU A 202 6.19 10.38 3.08
C LEU A 202 4.81 10.02 2.53
N ALA A 203 4.67 8.82 1.98
CA ALA A 203 3.38 8.21 1.66
C ALA A 203 3.09 7.06 2.62
N SER A 204 1.89 7.03 3.20
CA SER A 204 1.45 6.01 4.14
C SER A 204 -0.02 5.67 3.92
N VAL A 205 -0.43 4.46 4.23
CA VAL A 205 -1.84 4.06 4.25
C VAL A 205 -2.35 4.09 5.68
N SER A 206 -3.56 4.61 5.91
CA SER A 206 -4.13 4.65 7.25
C SER A 206 -4.48 3.23 7.70
N SER A 207 -3.67 2.66 8.59
CA SER A 207 -3.93 1.33 9.14
C SER A 207 -5.18 1.40 10.03
N ILE A 208 -6.34 0.94 9.54
CA ILE A 208 -7.41 0.53 10.44
C ILE A 208 -6.97 -0.85 10.95
N LEU A 209 -6.45 -0.91 12.17
CA LEU A 209 -6.32 -2.18 12.89
C LEU A 209 -7.73 -2.76 13.00
N CYS A 210 -8.05 -3.76 12.17
CA CYS A 210 -9.19 -4.63 12.35
C CYS A 210 -8.74 -5.93 13.05
#